data_AF-A0A2P6TJL3-F1
#
_entry.id   AF-A0A2P6TJL3-F1
#
_cell.length_a   1.000
_cell.length_b   1.000
_cell.length_c   1.000
_cell.angle_alpha   90.00
_cell.angle_beta   90.00
_cell.angle_gamma   90.00
#
_symmetry.space_group_name_H-M   'P 1'
#
loop_
_entity.id
_entity.type
_entity.pdbx_description
1 polymer ?
#
loop_
_entity_poly.entity_id
_entity_poly.type
_entity_poly.pdbx_seq_one_letter_code
_entity_poly.pdbx_strand_id
1 'polypeptide(L)'
;MIARSQTWRKRLLVAGAALLLCIGSTAADSAAAAATKQRVGGLAAAAAGGQAGGPGYSDPHWNWDVWYGDLKPYKDHKFRHDYWYQVPKNPRATVVFIHGCAHSGYNYFPQSEACDECRGLPEEMSHVLQALRRNYAVIAISSLDRKTGCFNYWEDFMDVKQIVEGWRQEWGMEDLPLYGVGISAGSAFLLKMPRYMRFDGLVSEALGVDPKSGGFDVVLGKYPPTVFISMERDAKQKEFIAQDVKIINKIGGPTKVIKVFARKIYPTYFSDRSPYYISEVLSAKIYQGLLKISMIDQQGNVLEDPRYTDRPWLKQLQKAVPDLAKDQTEAFNGHTIPQFPEKGEDVNLAGVWELVNLAYAEHEIISDYTTAAFMWFEGGFKDNFNYYLDWYTTGLPPPPSPPPSPPPPPSPRPPPPSPALQQPDAVAGAAAAANATQPAAGAAVAAQPAANGTVAGRAAAKQAASAAPKDSTDTAGSKVEAKHLAVEPADAATTSASSSETSSGSSDTTTTSSSGGGSNTVAIIAGVAVGAGVVLAAAGVTWAVLRRRRAVREAGTTMHTFVPPPPIRTRLPAHHAVPALPLRDHRIVELTEVIEQTGTPYSARRRKTAFQSDTPRDLA
;
A
#
# COMPACT_ATOMS: atom_id res chain seq x y z
N MET A 1 17.86 42.10 59.08
CA MET A 1 16.62 42.62 58.45
C MET A 1 16.68 42.71 56.92
N ILE A 2 17.61 42.02 56.24
CA ILE A 2 17.64 41.87 54.78
C ILE A 2 17.79 40.38 54.47
N ALA A 3 16.74 39.59 54.74
CA ALA A 3 16.69 38.16 54.42
C ALA A 3 15.25 37.60 54.34
N ARG A 4 14.22 38.46 54.43
CA ARG A 4 12.80 38.05 54.38
C ARG A 4 12.02 38.57 53.16
N SER A 5 12.65 39.27 52.21
CA SER A 5 11.96 39.84 51.03
C SER A 5 12.11 39.03 49.74
N GLN A 6 12.93 37.98 49.71
CA GLN A 6 13.18 37.16 48.50
C GLN A 6 12.23 35.97 48.33
N THR A 7 11.58 35.51 49.41
CA THR A 7 10.62 34.39 49.37
C THR A 7 9.22 34.78 48.91
N TRP A 8 8.86 36.07 48.97
CA TRP A 8 7.55 36.56 48.49
C TRP A 8 7.51 36.76 46.97
N ARG A 9 8.62 37.18 46.34
CA ARG A 9 8.67 37.38 44.88
C ARG A 9 8.60 36.08 44.07
N LYS A 10 9.15 34.97 44.59
CA LYS A 10 9.06 33.66 43.92
C LYS A 10 7.67 33.02 44.01
N ARG A 11 6.87 33.33 45.05
CA ARG A 11 5.49 32.82 45.18
C ARG A 11 4.48 33.58 44.31
N LEU A 12 4.71 34.88 44.07
CA LEU A 12 3.88 35.69 43.16
C LEU A 12 4.10 35.36 41.67
N LEU A 13 5.31 34.97 41.27
CA LEU A 13 5.61 34.55 39.89
C LEU A 13 5.04 33.16 39.54
N VAL A 14 4.95 32.24 40.49
CA VAL A 14 4.34 30.91 40.28
C VAL A 14 2.81 30.98 40.29
N ALA A 15 2.21 31.87 41.08
CA ALA A 15 0.77 32.11 41.07
C ALA A 15 0.29 32.83 39.79
N GLY A 16 1.10 33.74 39.23
CA GLY A 16 0.79 34.43 37.98
C GLY A 16 0.82 33.52 36.74
N ALA A 17 1.73 32.54 36.70
CA ALA A 17 1.83 31.59 35.59
C ALA A 17 0.66 30.57 35.58
N ALA A 18 0.17 30.16 36.75
CA ALA A 18 -1.00 29.27 36.85
C ALA A 18 -2.32 29.95 36.43
N LEU A 19 -2.45 31.27 36.64
CA LEU A 19 -3.64 32.03 36.24
C LEU A 19 -3.67 32.29 34.72
N LEU A 20 -2.51 32.46 34.07
CA LEU A 20 -2.42 32.60 32.60
C LEU A 20 -2.67 31.28 31.84
N LEU A 21 -2.35 30.13 32.45
CA LEU A 21 -2.67 28.81 31.88
C LEU A 21 -4.17 28.45 31.99
N CYS A 22 -4.89 28.97 32.98
CA CYS A 22 -6.33 28.74 33.11
C CYS A 22 -7.18 29.60 32.16
N ILE A 23 -6.70 30.80 31.78
CA ILE A 23 -7.42 31.70 30.85
C ILE A 23 -7.23 31.26 29.37
N GLY A 24 -6.14 30.54 29.06
CA GLY A 24 -5.91 29.96 27.72
C GLY A 24 -6.81 28.76 27.39
N SER A 25 -7.22 27.96 28.38
CA SER A 25 -8.07 26.78 28.17
C SER A 25 -9.50 27.16 27.76
N THR A 26 -10.07 28.19 28.39
CA THR A 26 -11.47 28.59 28.15
C THR A 26 -11.69 29.17 26.74
N ALA A 27 -10.66 29.76 26.12
CA ALA A 27 -10.75 30.29 24.76
C ALA A 27 -10.69 29.18 23.71
N ALA A 28 -9.88 28.13 23.91
CA ALA A 28 -9.82 26.97 23.03
C ALA A 28 -11.10 26.13 23.11
N ASP A 29 -11.66 25.97 24.32
CA ASP A 29 -12.94 25.27 24.53
C ASP A 29 -14.12 26.06 23.93
N SER A 30 -14.06 27.40 23.96
CA SER A 30 -15.09 28.25 23.33
C SER A 30 -15.03 28.23 21.81
N ALA A 31 -13.84 28.12 21.20
CA ALA A 31 -13.68 27.98 19.76
C ALA A 31 -14.15 26.59 19.26
N ALA A 32 -13.88 25.53 20.02
CA ALA A 32 -14.38 24.18 19.74
C ALA A 32 -15.91 24.08 19.90
N ALA A 33 -16.48 24.75 20.91
CA ALA A 33 -17.93 24.83 21.10
C ALA A 33 -18.63 25.66 20.01
N ALA A 34 -18.00 26.72 19.52
CA ALA A 34 -18.51 27.53 18.41
C ALA A 34 -18.49 26.77 17.07
N ALA A 35 -17.42 26.03 16.76
CA ALA A 35 -17.34 25.17 15.58
C ALA A 35 -18.35 24.01 15.62
N THR A 36 -18.63 23.48 16.82
CA THR A 36 -19.65 22.44 17.03
C THR A 36 -21.06 23.01 16.84
N LYS A 37 -21.36 24.21 17.35
CA LYS A 37 -22.65 24.89 17.10
C LYS A 37 -22.86 25.25 15.63
N GLN A 38 -21.81 25.60 14.89
CA GLN A 38 -21.91 25.91 13.46
C GLN A 38 -22.18 24.64 12.62
N ARG A 39 -21.64 23.48 13.01
CA ARG A 39 -21.97 22.17 12.40
C ARG A 39 -23.39 21.69 12.72
N VAL A 40 -23.84 21.86 13.97
CA VAL A 40 -25.21 21.47 14.37
C VAL A 40 -26.26 22.40 13.75
N GLY A 41 -25.96 23.70 13.61
CA GLY A 41 -26.81 24.65 12.91
C GLY A 41 -26.95 24.37 11.40
N GLY A 42 -25.87 23.90 10.76
CA GLY A 42 -25.91 23.45 9.35
C GLY A 42 -26.78 22.20 9.14
N LEU A 43 -26.79 21.27 10.10
CA LEU A 43 -27.63 20.07 10.08
C LEU A 43 -29.12 20.37 10.33
N ALA A 44 -29.44 21.33 11.22
CA ALA A 44 -30.82 21.71 11.49
C ALA A 44 -31.45 22.53 10.34
N ALA A 45 -30.66 23.33 9.63
CA ALA A 45 -31.12 24.06 8.44
C ALA A 45 -31.38 23.12 7.23
N ALA A 46 -30.64 22.01 7.13
CA ALA A 46 -30.88 20.96 6.12
C ALA A 46 -32.15 20.12 6.39
N ALA A 47 -32.64 20.10 7.63
CA ALA A 47 -33.84 19.33 8.00
C ALA A 47 -35.16 20.07 7.79
N ALA A 48 -35.14 21.40 7.60
CA ALA A 48 -36.36 22.23 7.53
C ALA A 48 -36.64 22.86 6.16
N GLY A 49 -35.74 22.73 5.18
CA GLY A 49 -35.94 23.16 3.79
C GLY A 49 -35.87 21.96 2.86
N GLY A 50 -36.93 21.73 2.08
CA GLY A 50 -37.14 20.51 1.29
C GLY A 50 -36.03 20.16 0.27
N GLN A 51 -36.07 18.87 -0.10
CA GLN A 51 -35.16 18.08 -0.94
C GLN A 51 -33.96 17.46 -0.22
N ALA A 52 -34.18 16.24 0.27
CA ALA A 52 -33.16 15.22 0.41
C ALA A 52 -32.58 14.88 -0.99
N GLY A 53 -31.58 15.67 -1.41
CA GLY A 53 -30.82 15.50 -2.65
C GLY A 53 -29.32 15.35 -2.37
N GLY A 54 -28.95 14.59 -1.33
CA GLY A 54 -27.57 14.16 -1.14
C GLY A 54 -27.23 13.09 -2.20
N PRO A 55 -26.24 13.28 -3.09
CA PRO A 55 -25.98 12.36 -4.21
C PRO A 55 -25.40 10.98 -3.84
N GLY A 56 -25.24 10.67 -2.54
CA GLY A 56 -24.48 9.53 -2.06
C GLY A 56 -25.08 8.14 -2.31
N TYR A 57 -26.32 8.03 -2.80
CA TYR A 57 -26.98 6.73 -3.01
C TYR A 57 -27.40 6.44 -4.45
N SER A 58 -27.14 7.35 -5.39
CA SER A 58 -27.61 7.20 -6.78
C SER A 58 -26.57 7.59 -7.82
N ASP A 59 -25.26 7.50 -7.54
CA ASP A 59 -24.28 7.47 -8.64
C ASP A 59 -24.56 6.18 -9.44
N PRO A 60 -25.15 6.26 -10.64
CA PRO A 60 -25.52 5.07 -11.41
C PRO A 60 -24.28 4.28 -11.86
N HIS A 61 -23.09 4.84 -11.67
CA HIS A 61 -21.82 4.21 -12.01
C HIS A 61 -21.15 3.48 -10.86
N TRP A 62 -21.72 3.55 -9.65
CA TRP A 62 -21.21 2.81 -8.50
C TRP A 62 -21.92 1.47 -8.34
N ASN A 63 -21.21 0.39 -8.62
CA ASN A 63 -21.73 -0.97 -8.51
C ASN A 63 -21.57 -1.50 -7.08
N TRP A 64 -22.56 -1.26 -6.22
CA TRP A 64 -22.57 -1.77 -4.84
C TRP A 64 -22.57 -3.29 -4.74
N ASP A 65 -22.96 -4.01 -5.81
CA ASP A 65 -23.03 -5.47 -5.82
C ASP A 65 -21.66 -6.13 -5.88
N VAL A 66 -20.59 -5.40 -6.27
CA VAL A 66 -19.22 -5.92 -6.19
C VAL A 66 -18.80 -6.00 -4.73
N TRP A 67 -18.47 -7.22 -4.30
CA TRP A 67 -17.95 -7.53 -2.99
C TRP A 67 -16.58 -8.22 -3.08
N TYR A 68 -15.92 -8.43 -1.93
CA TYR A 68 -14.61 -9.09 -1.87
C TYR A 68 -14.63 -10.50 -2.49
N GLY A 69 -15.75 -11.23 -2.41
CA GLY A 69 -15.90 -12.54 -3.05
C GLY A 69 -15.94 -12.51 -4.59
N ASP A 70 -16.11 -11.33 -5.18
CA ASP A 70 -16.10 -11.12 -6.64
C ASP A 70 -14.71 -10.76 -7.18
N LEU A 71 -13.72 -10.62 -6.28
CA LEU A 71 -12.32 -10.39 -6.65
C LEU A 71 -11.72 -11.71 -7.14
N LYS A 72 -11.75 -11.90 -8.45
CA LYS A 72 -11.34 -13.11 -9.16
C LYS A 72 -10.34 -12.71 -10.24
N PRO A 73 -9.07 -12.52 -9.87
CA PRO A 73 -8.07 -12.04 -10.82
C PRO A 73 -7.74 -13.11 -11.86
N TYR A 74 -7.26 -12.64 -13.01
CA TYR A 74 -6.37 -13.40 -13.87
C TYR A 74 -4.93 -13.10 -13.47
N LYS A 75 -4.05 -14.08 -13.62
CA LYS A 75 -2.60 -13.92 -13.49
C LYS A 75 -1.94 -14.06 -14.85
N ASP A 76 -0.91 -13.27 -15.08
CA ASP A 76 -0.05 -13.40 -16.25
C ASP A 76 1.39 -12.97 -15.92
N HIS A 77 2.32 -13.29 -16.81
CA HIS A 77 3.73 -12.99 -16.67
C HIS A 77 4.27 -12.49 -18.01
N LYS A 78 4.82 -11.27 -18.01
CA LYS A 78 5.47 -10.70 -19.19
C LYS A 78 6.76 -9.99 -18.80
N PHE A 79 7.72 -10.05 -19.72
CA PHE A 79 9.09 -9.59 -19.53
C PHE A 79 9.75 -10.30 -18.34
N ARG A 80 9.65 -9.72 -17.15
CA ARG A 80 10.23 -10.25 -15.91
C ARG A 80 9.31 -10.07 -14.70
N HIS A 81 8.05 -9.69 -14.92
CA HIS A 81 7.12 -9.37 -13.85
C HIS A 81 5.89 -10.28 -13.87
N ASP A 82 5.49 -10.70 -12.67
CA ASP A 82 4.16 -11.23 -12.44
C ASP A 82 3.17 -10.10 -12.20
N TYR A 83 1.98 -10.21 -12.78
CA TYR A 83 0.88 -9.27 -12.55
C TYR A 83 -0.47 -9.98 -12.48
N TRP A 84 -1.37 -9.36 -11.72
CA TRP A 84 -2.74 -9.82 -11.51
C TRP A 84 -3.70 -8.73 -11.98
N TYR A 85 -4.77 -9.11 -12.64
CA TYR A 85 -5.68 -8.14 -13.22
C TYR A 85 -7.12 -8.65 -13.25
N GLN A 86 -8.07 -7.73 -13.28
CA GLN A 86 -9.49 -8.03 -13.44
C GLN A 86 -10.13 -6.95 -14.31
N VAL A 87 -10.81 -7.39 -15.37
CA VAL A 87 -11.46 -6.50 -16.35
C VAL A 87 -12.97 -6.70 -16.24
N PRO A 88 -13.74 -5.69 -15.80
CA PRO A 88 -15.19 -5.78 -15.83
C PRO A 88 -15.70 -5.72 -17.27
N LYS A 89 -16.96 -6.12 -17.53
CA LYS A 89 -17.50 -6.28 -18.90
C LYS A 89 -17.40 -5.03 -19.78
N ASN A 90 -17.57 -3.84 -19.20
CA ASN A 90 -17.59 -2.56 -19.93
C ASN A 90 -16.71 -1.54 -19.19
N PRO A 91 -15.38 -1.69 -19.17
CA PRO A 91 -14.52 -0.84 -18.34
C PRO A 91 -14.62 0.63 -18.75
N ARG A 92 -14.62 1.53 -17.77
CA ARG A 92 -14.69 2.99 -17.99
C ARG A 92 -13.34 3.68 -17.89
N ALA A 93 -12.40 3.05 -17.20
CA ALA A 93 -11.03 3.50 -17.03
C ALA A 93 -10.15 2.28 -16.72
N THR A 94 -8.85 2.49 -16.73
CA THR A 94 -7.84 1.54 -16.31
C THR A 94 -7.12 2.08 -15.08
N VAL A 95 -6.87 1.24 -14.07
CA VAL A 95 -6.04 1.58 -12.91
C VAL A 95 -4.88 0.61 -12.81
N VAL A 96 -3.66 1.14 -12.75
CA VAL A 96 -2.47 0.37 -12.38
C VAL A 96 -2.10 0.62 -10.92
N PHE A 97 -1.95 -0.47 -10.17
CA PHE A 97 -1.50 -0.46 -8.78
C PHE A 97 -0.02 -0.85 -8.71
N ILE A 98 0.77 0.01 -8.09
CA ILE A 98 2.21 -0.15 -7.86
C ILE A 98 2.45 -0.18 -6.35
N HIS A 99 2.73 -1.38 -5.83
CA HIS A 99 2.82 -1.64 -4.40
C HIS A 99 4.06 -1.03 -3.72
N GLY A 100 4.00 -0.93 -2.38
CA GLY A 100 5.14 -0.55 -1.55
C GLY A 100 6.11 -1.71 -1.28
N CYS A 101 7.26 -1.41 -0.66
CA CYS A 101 8.23 -2.41 -0.24
C CYS A 101 7.63 -3.50 0.65
N ALA A 102 8.05 -4.76 0.48
CA ALA A 102 7.51 -5.96 1.13
C ALA A 102 6.13 -6.45 0.65
N HIS A 103 5.55 -5.81 -0.36
CA HIS A 103 4.27 -6.21 -0.95
C HIS A 103 4.45 -6.81 -2.37
N SER A 104 3.33 -7.16 -3.00
CA SER A 104 3.25 -7.80 -4.32
C SER A 104 1.87 -7.59 -4.94
N GLY A 105 1.76 -7.80 -6.26
CA GLY A 105 0.46 -7.79 -6.95
C GLY A 105 -0.55 -8.79 -6.39
N TYR A 106 -0.11 -9.95 -5.89
CA TYR A 106 -1.00 -10.95 -5.27
C TYR A 106 -1.61 -10.52 -3.92
N ASN A 107 -1.17 -9.40 -3.33
CA ASN A 107 -1.79 -8.85 -2.11
C ASN A 107 -3.13 -8.15 -2.39
N TYR A 108 -3.37 -7.73 -3.64
CA TYR A 108 -4.56 -6.98 -4.05
C TYR A 108 -5.82 -7.84 -4.25
N PHE A 109 -5.69 -9.16 -4.18
CA PHE A 109 -6.79 -10.09 -4.41
C PHE A 109 -6.81 -11.14 -3.30
N PRO A 110 -8.00 -11.63 -2.90
CA PRO A 110 -8.12 -12.66 -1.89
C PRO A 110 -7.66 -14.01 -2.42
N GLN A 111 -7.20 -14.85 -1.50
CA GLN A 111 -7.11 -16.28 -1.76
C GLN A 111 -8.49 -16.83 -2.16
N SER A 112 -8.56 -17.49 -3.30
CA SER A 112 -9.77 -18.08 -3.85
C SER A 112 -9.43 -19.18 -4.86
N GLU A 113 -10.44 -19.87 -5.39
CA GLU A 113 -10.24 -20.82 -6.50
C GLU A 113 -9.62 -20.15 -7.74
N ALA A 114 -9.84 -18.85 -7.94
CA ALA A 114 -9.27 -18.09 -9.05
C ALA A 114 -7.79 -17.72 -8.85
N CYS A 115 -7.30 -17.74 -7.61
CA CYS A 115 -5.92 -17.38 -7.28
C CYS A 115 -5.56 -17.99 -5.92
N ASP A 116 -4.94 -19.17 -5.96
CA ASP A 116 -4.60 -19.93 -4.75
C ASP A 116 -3.35 -19.37 -4.04
N GLU A 117 -2.50 -18.64 -4.77
CA GLU A 117 -1.34 -17.92 -4.25
C GLU A 117 -1.69 -16.51 -3.74
N CYS A 118 -2.89 -16.01 -4.03
CA CYS A 118 -3.29 -14.69 -3.59
C CYS A 118 -3.40 -14.63 -2.07
N ARG A 119 -2.99 -13.48 -1.51
CA ARG A 119 -2.95 -13.27 -0.06
C ARG A 119 -4.17 -12.49 0.41
N GLY A 120 -4.47 -11.40 -0.27
CA GLY A 120 -5.55 -10.50 0.13
C GLY A 120 -5.24 -9.73 1.40
N LEU A 121 -4.48 -8.66 1.26
CA LEU A 121 -4.25 -7.72 2.35
C LEU A 121 -5.38 -6.66 2.40
N PRO A 122 -5.81 -6.21 3.59
CA PRO A 122 -7.03 -5.41 3.75
C PRO A 122 -7.07 -4.15 2.86
N GLU A 123 -5.99 -3.35 2.86
CA GLU A 123 -6.00 -2.08 2.13
C GLU A 123 -5.87 -2.28 0.62
N GLU A 124 -5.01 -3.19 0.17
CA GLU A 124 -4.85 -3.50 -1.25
C GLU A 124 -6.12 -4.13 -1.86
N MET A 125 -6.79 -5.02 -1.12
CA MET A 125 -8.09 -5.55 -1.57
C MET A 125 -9.13 -4.44 -1.65
N SER A 126 -9.14 -3.51 -0.69
CA SER A 126 -10.06 -2.37 -0.70
C SER A 126 -9.79 -1.43 -1.88
N HIS A 127 -8.53 -1.21 -2.25
CA HIS A 127 -8.16 -0.47 -3.46
C HIS A 127 -8.77 -1.08 -4.73
N VAL A 128 -8.61 -2.40 -4.93
CA VAL A 128 -9.22 -3.10 -6.08
C VAL A 128 -10.73 -3.02 -6.04
N LEU A 129 -11.33 -3.29 -4.88
CA LEU A 129 -12.77 -3.27 -4.70
C LEU A 129 -13.35 -1.92 -5.11
N GLN A 130 -12.77 -0.82 -4.65
CA GLN A 130 -13.21 0.53 -5.00
C GLN A 130 -13.07 0.82 -6.51
N ALA A 131 -11.99 0.40 -7.15
CA ALA A 131 -11.82 0.57 -8.60
C ALA A 131 -12.85 -0.24 -9.39
N LEU A 132 -13.08 -1.51 -9.03
CA LEU A 132 -14.08 -2.36 -9.69
C LEU A 132 -15.51 -1.86 -9.47
N ARG A 133 -15.81 -1.29 -8.30
CA ARG A 133 -17.10 -0.63 -8.03
C ARG A 133 -17.35 0.58 -8.92
N ARG A 134 -16.29 1.28 -9.35
CA ARG A 134 -16.39 2.33 -10.41
C ARG A 134 -16.37 1.77 -11.83
N ASN A 135 -16.40 0.44 -11.96
CA ASN A 135 -16.35 -0.29 -13.22
C ASN A 135 -15.04 0.01 -14.00
N TYR A 136 -13.92 0.08 -13.28
CA TYR A 136 -12.59 0.23 -13.85
C TYR A 136 -11.94 -1.15 -14.05
N ALA A 137 -11.13 -1.29 -15.09
CA ALA A 137 -10.21 -2.41 -15.20
C ALA A 137 -9.01 -2.17 -14.28
N VAL A 138 -8.57 -3.21 -13.57
CA VAL A 138 -7.47 -3.12 -12.60
C VAL A 138 -6.32 -4.02 -13.01
N ILE A 139 -5.09 -3.55 -12.80
CA ILE A 139 -3.86 -4.35 -12.90
C ILE A 139 -2.93 -4.03 -11.73
N ALA A 140 -2.47 -5.05 -11.01
CA ALA A 140 -1.51 -4.94 -9.93
C ALA A 140 -0.23 -5.69 -10.33
N ILE A 141 0.88 -4.96 -10.43
CA ILE A 141 2.15 -5.48 -10.94
C ILE A 141 3.10 -5.68 -9.77
N SER A 142 3.82 -6.81 -9.73
CA SER A 142 4.86 -7.02 -8.72
C SER A 142 6.19 -6.42 -9.16
N SER A 143 6.97 -5.89 -8.23
CA SER A 143 8.35 -5.45 -8.50
C SER A 143 9.28 -6.62 -8.82
N LEU A 144 10.37 -6.33 -9.54
CA LEU A 144 11.43 -7.30 -9.85
C LEU A 144 12.20 -7.75 -8.61
N ASP A 145 12.52 -6.82 -7.71
CA ASP A 145 13.23 -7.15 -6.48
C ASP A 145 12.29 -7.83 -5.49
N ARG A 146 12.16 -9.15 -5.62
CA ARG A 146 11.38 -9.99 -4.70
C ARG A 146 12.04 -10.20 -3.33
N LYS A 147 13.28 -9.76 -3.14
CA LYS A 147 13.97 -9.88 -1.85
C LYS A 147 13.58 -8.76 -0.89
N THR A 148 13.46 -7.53 -1.41
CA THR A 148 12.96 -6.38 -0.64
C THR A 148 11.47 -6.12 -0.90
N GLY A 149 10.94 -6.62 -2.02
CA GLY A 149 9.60 -6.30 -2.49
C GLY A 149 9.47 -4.83 -2.92
N CYS A 150 10.57 -4.12 -3.19
CA CYS A 150 10.55 -2.72 -3.61
C CYS A 150 10.65 -2.61 -5.14
N PHE A 151 10.06 -1.57 -5.72
CA PHE A 151 10.34 -1.18 -7.11
C PHE A 151 11.69 -0.48 -7.21
N ASN A 152 12.46 -0.83 -8.24
CA ASN A 152 13.65 -0.11 -8.65
C ASN A 152 13.34 0.61 -9.97
N TYR A 153 13.34 1.95 -9.93
CA TYR A 153 12.96 2.74 -11.09
C TYR A 153 13.64 2.31 -12.38
N TRP A 154 14.97 2.15 -12.38
CA TRP A 154 15.73 1.87 -13.60
C TRP A 154 15.61 0.43 -14.11
N GLU A 155 15.27 -0.50 -13.22
CA GLU A 155 15.14 -1.91 -13.58
C GLU A 155 13.71 -2.27 -14.01
N ASP A 156 12.70 -1.63 -13.40
CA ASP A 156 11.28 -1.97 -13.58
C ASP A 156 10.58 -1.09 -14.65
N PHE A 157 11.00 0.17 -14.89
CA PHE A 157 10.14 1.15 -15.60
C PHE A 157 9.75 0.77 -17.05
N MET A 158 10.67 0.24 -17.85
CA MET A 158 10.38 -0.10 -19.25
C MET A 158 9.50 -1.34 -19.36
N ASP A 159 9.69 -2.30 -18.46
CA ASP A 159 8.90 -3.53 -18.44
C ASP A 159 7.47 -3.18 -17.99
N VAL A 160 7.32 -2.42 -16.90
CA VAL A 160 5.99 -1.94 -16.43
C VAL A 160 5.27 -1.13 -17.50
N LYS A 161 5.95 -0.20 -18.18
CA LYS A 161 5.36 0.55 -19.30
C LYS A 161 4.80 -0.39 -20.37
N GLN A 162 5.62 -1.34 -20.84
CA GLN A 162 5.24 -2.25 -21.91
C GLN A 162 4.12 -3.21 -21.48
N ILE A 163 4.11 -3.66 -20.21
CA ILE A 163 3.02 -4.46 -19.64
C ILE A 163 1.72 -3.66 -19.70
N VAL A 164 1.70 -2.43 -19.18
CA VAL A 164 0.48 -1.62 -19.11
C VAL A 164 -0.03 -1.27 -20.51
N GLU A 165 0.83 -0.84 -21.43
CA GLU A 165 0.42 -0.51 -22.80
C GLU A 165 -0.06 -1.75 -23.57
N GLY A 166 0.69 -2.85 -23.51
CA GLY A 166 0.32 -4.10 -24.19
C GLY A 166 -0.96 -4.71 -23.63
N TRP A 167 -1.12 -4.73 -22.30
CA TRP A 167 -2.34 -5.21 -21.66
C TRP A 167 -3.55 -4.34 -22.01
N ARG A 168 -3.42 -3.00 -22.03
CA ARG A 168 -4.51 -2.11 -22.47
C ARG A 168 -4.89 -2.38 -23.92
N GLN A 169 -3.91 -2.60 -24.80
CA GLN A 169 -4.15 -2.95 -26.19
C GLN A 169 -4.88 -4.29 -26.35
N GLU A 170 -4.45 -5.32 -25.62
CA GLU A 170 -5.07 -6.65 -25.67
C GLU A 170 -6.55 -6.64 -25.28
N TRP A 171 -6.93 -5.72 -24.40
CA TRP A 171 -8.29 -5.58 -23.89
C TRP A 171 -9.09 -4.43 -24.53
N GLY A 172 -8.54 -3.74 -25.54
CA GLY A 172 -9.23 -2.65 -26.25
C GLY A 172 -9.50 -1.42 -25.37
N MET A 173 -8.58 -1.09 -24.47
CA MET A 173 -8.69 -0.03 -23.46
C MET A 173 -7.77 1.17 -23.74
N GLU A 174 -7.17 1.27 -24.93
CA GLU A 174 -6.19 2.31 -25.28
C GLU A 174 -6.76 3.73 -25.21
N ASP A 175 -8.05 3.87 -25.51
CA ASP A 175 -8.77 5.14 -25.51
C ASP A 175 -9.43 5.47 -24.16
N LEU A 176 -9.37 4.56 -23.18
CA LEU A 176 -9.89 4.79 -21.83
C LEU A 176 -8.90 5.58 -20.96
N PRO A 177 -9.37 6.37 -19.97
CA PRO A 177 -8.48 7.01 -19.00
C PRO A 177 -7.58 6.01 -18.28
N LEU A 178 -6.31 6.36 -18.07
CA LEU A 178 -5.35 5.57 -17.31
C LEU A 178 -4.96 6.29 -16.01
N TYR A 179 -5.35 5.69 -14.89
CA TYR A 179 -4.96 6.15 -13.56
C TYR A 179 -3.88 5.25 -12.97
N GLY A 180 -3.03 5.84 -12.14
CA GLY A 180 -2.03 5.11 -11.36
C GLY A 180 -2.23 5.33 -9.87
N VAL A 181 -2.08 4.28 -9.07
CA VAL A 181 -2.01 4.35 -7.61
C VAL A 181 -0.70 3.72 -7.18
N GLY A 182 0.17 4.55 -6.60
CA GLY A 182 1.46 4.13 -6.07
C GLY A 182 1.44 4.25 -4.55
N ILE A 183 2.09 3.31 -3.88
CA ILE A 183 2.20 3.28 -2.41
C ILE A 183 3.65 3.20 -1.98
N SER A 184 4.09 4.08 -1.08
CA SER A 184 5.47 4.12 -0.59
C SER A 184 6.49 4.11 -1.74
N ALA A 185 7.42 3.15 -1.81
CA ALA A 185 8.37 3.02 -2.94
C ALA A 185 7.67 2.91 -4.31
N GLY A 186 6.46 2.37 -4.36
CA GLY A 186 5.62 2.36 -5.55
C GLY A 186 5.15 3.75 -5.97
N SER A 187 4.93 4.66 -5.02
CA SER A 187 4.70 6.09 -5.30
C SER A 187 5.92 6.74 -5.93
N ALA A 188 7.11 6.48 -5.38
CA ALA A 188 8.36 7.04 -5.93
C ALA A 188 8.59 6.59 -7.37
N PHE A 189 8.32 5.32 -7.64
CA PHE A 189 8.34 4.74 -8.98
C PHE A 189 7.30 5.43 -9.89
N LEU A 190 6.04 5.45 -9.46
CA LEU A 190 4.91 5.91 -10.27
C LEU A 190 4.97 7.41 -10.59
N LEU A 191 5.38 8.26 -9.64
CA LEU A 191 5.51 9.71 -9.85
C LEU A 191 6.53 10.07 -10.93
N LYS A 192 7.45 9.16 -11.26
CA LYS A 192 8.45 9.34 -12.33
C LYS A 192 7.99 8.75 -13.67
N MET A 193 7.00 7.86 -13.68
CA MET A 193 6.47 7.22 -14.90
C MET A 193 5.89 8.17 -15.96
N PRO A 194 5.35 9.37 -15.63
CA PRO A 194 4.97 10.37 -16.63
C PRO A 194 6.08 10.77 -17.63
N ARG A 195 7.35 10.43 -17.35
CA ARG A 195 8.48 10.51 -18.28
C ARG A 195 8.33 9.65 -19.53
N TYR A 196 7.58 8.55 -19.42
CA TYR A 196 7.59 7.48 -20.42
C TYR A 196 6.21 7.04 -20.87
N MET A 197 5.16 7.32 -20.09
CA MET A 197 3.79 7.04 -20.47
C MET A 197 2.84 8.09 -19.90
N ARG A 198 1.70 8.31 -20.56
CA ARG A 198 0.71 9.28 -20.11
C ARG A 198 -0.22 8.64 -19.09
N PHE A 199 -0.57 9.44 -18.08
CA PHE A 199 -1.61 9.15 -17.11
C PHE A 199 -2.61 10.29 -17.12
N ASP A 200 -3.87 9.97 -16.80
CA ASP A 200 -4.96 10.93 -16.63
C ASP A 200 -5.13 11.35 -15.16
N GLY A 201 -4.47 10.65 -14.24
CA GLY A 201 -4.46 10.95 -12.82
C GLY A 201 -3.53 10.01 -12.05
N LEU A 202 -2.88 10.52 -11.00
CA LEU A 202 -2.00 9.75 -10.13
C LEU A 202 -2.40 9.90 -8.66
N VAL A 203 -2.33 8.81 -7.91
CA VAL A 203 -2.40 8.80 -6.44
C VAL A 203 -1.04 8.38 -5.89
N SER A 204 -0.51 9.17 -4.97
CA SER A 204 0.74 8.92 -4.26
C SER A 204 0.46 8.73 -2.77
N GLU A 205 0.52 7.49 -2.29
CA GLU A 205 0.24 7.17 -0.90
C GLU A 205 1.51 7.08 -0.06
N ALA A 206 1.49 7.74 1.10
CA ALA A 206 2.51 7.70 2.15
C ALA A 206 3.94 8.12 1.77
N LEU A 207 4.17 8.62 0.55
CA LEU A 207 5.51 9.01 0.11
C LEU A 207 5.48 10.19 -0.86
N GLY A 208 6.51 11.03 -0.74
CA GLY A 208 6.97 11.98 -1.76
C GLY A 208 8.40 11.64 -2.18
N VAL A 209 8.80 12.09 -3.35
CA VAL A 209 10.13 11.84 -3.92
C VAL A 209 11.09 12.92 -3.40
N ASP A 210 12.37 12.59 -3.17
CA ASP A 210 13.36 13.65 -2.93
C ASP A 210 13.48 14.48 -4.23
N PRO A 211 13.21 15.80 -4.22
CA PRO A 211 13.34 16.62 -5.42
C PRO A 211 14.68 16.52 -6.14
N LYS A 212 15.74 16.13 -5.42
CA LYS A 212 17.09 15.93 -5.98
C LYS A 212 17.20 14.68 -6.86
N SER A 213 16.31 13.70 -6.70
CA SER A 213 16.27 12.52 -7.56
C SER A 213 15.54 12.80 -8.89
N GLY A 214 14.89 13.96 -9.01
CA GLY A 214 14.37 14.49 -10.27
C GLY A 214 13.17 13.71 -10.81
N GLY A 215 12.85 13.95 -12.09
CA GLY A 215 11.82 13.19 -12.82
C GLY A 215 10.45 13.85 -12.92
N PHE A 216 10.27 15.04 -12.34
CA PHE A 216 9.07 15.86 -12.52
C PHE A 216 9.14 16.80 -13.73
N ASP A 217 10.34 17.23 -14.12
CA ASP A 217 10.60 18.25 -15.13
C ASP A 217 10.71 17.70 -16.56
N VAL A 218 10.88 16.39 -16.70
CA VAL A 218 10.90 15.69 -17.98
C VAL A 218 9.63 14.83 -18.04
N VAL A 219 8.58 15.25 -18.74
CA VAL A 219 7.35 14.42 -18.87
C VAL A 219 6.81 14.42 -20.28
N LEU A 220 6.08 13.37 -20.65
CA LEU A 220 5.38 13.25 -21.93
C LEU A 220 4.12 14.12 -21.96
N GLY A 221 4.30 15.42 -22.19
CA GLY A 221 3.21 16.38 -22.27
C GLY A 221 3.04 17.17 -20.98
N LYS A 222 1.84 17.15 -20.40
CA LYS A 222 1.55 17.79 -19.11
C LYS A 222 1.70 16.77 -17.99
N TYR A 223 2.22 17.21 -16.84
CA TYR A 223 2.23 16.37 -15.66
C TYR A 223 0.77 16.06 -15.24
N PRO A 224 0.42 14.80 -14.95
CA PRO A 224 -0.96 14.43 -14.63
C PRO A 224 -1.46 15.11 -13.35
N PRO A 225 -2.78 15.29 -13.18
CA PRO A 225 -3.36 15.60 -11.88
C PRO A 225 -2.91 14.60 -10.82
N THR A 226 -2.47 15.07 -9.66
CA THR A 226 -1.92 14.19 -8.60
C THR A 226 -2.60 14.42 -7.25
N VAL A 227 -3.09 13.35 -6.64
CA VAL A 227 -3.53 13.33 -5.24
C VAL A 227 -2.42 12.71 -4.40
N PHE A 228 -1.92 13.46 -3.42
CA PHE A 228 -1.01 12.96 -2.39
C PHE A 228 -1.79 12.61 -1.14
N ILE A 229 -1.50 11.45 -0.55
CA ILE A 229 -2.02 11.02 0.74
C ILE A 229 -0.87 11.06 1.75
N SER A 230 -0.85 12.13 2.56
CA SER A 230 0.21 12.46 3.50
C SER A 230 -0.12 11.94 4.89
N MET A 231 0.66 10.97 5.35
CA MET A 231 0.60 10.50 6.74
C MET A 231 1.25 11.52 7.67
N GLU A 232 0.47 12.11 8.58
CA GLU A 232 0.93 13.29 9.31
C GLU A 232 2.01 13.01 10.34
N ARG A 233 2.17 11.74 10.77
CA ARG A 233 3.25 11.33 11.68
C ARG A 233 4.59 11.11 10.96
N ASP A 234 4.60 10.84 9.65
CA ASP A 234 5.85 10.77 8.89
C ASP A 234 6.28 12.17 8.44
N ALA A 235 7.03 12.82 9.33
CA ALA A 235 7.52 14.17 9.13
C ALA A 235 8.42 14.28 7.88
N LYS A 236 9.18 13.24 7.55
CA LYS A 236 10.10 13.25 6.42
C LYS A 236 9.31 13.22 5.11
N GLN A 237 8.40 12.28 4.96
CA GLN A 237 7.62 12.16 3.73
C GLN A 237 6.64 13.30 3.56
N LYS A 238 6.06 13.81 4.64
CA LYS A 238 5.26 15.05 4.59
C LYS A 238 6.02 16.22 4.00
N GLU A 239 7.30 16.37 4.33
CA GLU A 239 8.14 17.43 3.76
C GLU A 239 8.43 17.18 2.27
N PHE A 240 8.76 15.95 1.88
CA PHE A 240 8.93 15.61 0.46
C PHE A 240 7.66 15.82 -0.36
N ILE A 241 6.51 15.38 0.13
CA ILE A 241 5.20 15.65 -0.50
C ILE A 241 4.97 17.15 -0.66
N ALA A 242 5.27 17.96 0.36
CA ALA A 242 5.13 19.41 0.27
C ALA A 242 6.06 20.04 -0.78
N GLN A 243 7.23 19.46 -1.02
CA GLN A 243 8.17 19.89 -2.06
C GLN A 243 7.70 19.46 -3.45
N ASP A 244 7.27 18.20 -3.61
CA ASP A 244 6.71 17.67 -4.86
C ASP A 244 5.49 18.47 -5.33
N VAL A 245 4.57 18.77 -4.41
CA VAL A 245 3.41 19.62 -4.68
C VAL A 245 3.82 20.99 -5.23
N LYS A 246 4.87 21.62 -4.68
CA LYS A 246 5.37 22.90 -5.19
C LYS A 246 5.94 22.75 -6.60
N ILE A 247 6.69 21.67 -6.86
CA ILE A 247 7.31 21.40 -8.16
C ILE A 247 6.24 21.13 -9.22
N ILE A 248 5.32 20.21 -8.95
CA ILE A 248 4.24 19.82 -9.87
C ILE A 248 3.33 21.01 -10.18
N ASN A 249 2.92 21.79 -9.16
CA ASN A 249 2.11 22.99 -9.39
C ASN A 249 2.86 24.04 -10.22
N LYS A 250 4.17 24.21 -10.02
CA LYS A 250 4.99 25.15 -10.79
C LYS A 250 5.05 24.80 -12.27
N ILE A 251 5.00 23.51 -12.62
CA ILE A 251 4.94 23.03 -14.02
C ILE A 251 3.51 22.88 -14.54
N GLY A 252 2.50 23.33 -13.79
CA GLY A 252 1.10 23.36 -14.20
C GLY A 252 0.33 22.06 -14.00
N GLY A 253 0.87 21.08 -13.26
CA GLY A 253 0.14 19.90 -12.82
C GLY A 253 -0.73 20.22 -11.60
N PRO A 254 -2.05 20.01 -11.63
CA PRO A 254 -2.91 20.28 -10.47
C PRO A 254 -2.68 19.21 -9.39
N THR A 255 -2.60 19.64 -8.13
CA THR A 255 -2.37 18.73 -7.00
C THR A 255 -3.42 18.88 -5.90
N LYS A 256 -3.65 17.79 -5.16
CA LYS A 256 -4.37 17.77 -3.88
C LYS A 256 -3.55 17.02 -2.84
N VAL A 257 -3.68 17.43 -1.57
CA VAL A 257 -3.05 16.75 -0.44
C VAL A 257 -4.13 16.40 0.56
N ILE A 258 -4.25 15.11 0.86
CA ILE A 258 -5.07 14.59 1.94
C ILE A 258 -4.15 14.36 3.13
N LYS A 259 -4.53 14.90 4.29
CA LYS A 259 -3.81 14.69 5.54
C LYS A 259 -4.43 13.54 6.31
N VAL A 260 -3.64 12.54 6.64
CA VAL A 260 -4.07 11.37 7.38
C VAL A 260 -3.50 11.41 8.78
N PHE A 261 -4.39 11.36 9.76
CA PHE A 261 -4.04 11.34 11.16
C PHE A 261 -4.20 9.93 11.72
N ALA A 262 -3.56 9.69 12.87
CA ALA A 262 -3.74 8.46 13.63
C ALA A 262 -5.21 8.23 14.00
N ARG A 263 -5.57 6.95 14.09
CA ARG A 263 -6.94 6.47 14.24
C ARG A 263 -7.08 5.69 15.51
N LYS A 264 -8.31 5.61 15.98
CA LYS A 264 -8.67 4.77 17.11
C LYS A 264 -9.01 3.38 16.61
N ILE A 265 -8.45 2.37 17.27
CA ILE A 265 -8.89 0.99 17.15
C ILE A 265 -10.08 0.82 18.09
N TYR A 266 -11.20 0.35 17.55
CA TYR A 266 -12.45 0.08 18.25
C TYR A 266 -12.87 -1.39 18.03
N PRO A 267 -13.90 -1.93 18.72
CA PRO A 267 -14.19 -3.36 18.70
C PRO A 267 -14.38 -3.99 17.31
N THR A 268 -14.97 -3.28 16.34
CA THR A 268 -15.19 -3.76 14.96
C THR A 268 -14.14 -3.27 13.97
N TYR A 269 -13.10 -2.54 14.40
CA TYR A 269 -12.12 -1.90 13.51
C TYR A 269 -11.50 -2.87 12.49
N PHE A 270 -11.19 -4.10 12.88
CA PHE A 270 -10.56 -5.08 11.98
C PHE A 270 -11.57 -5.73 11.03
N SER A 271 -12.79 -6.00 11.49
CA SER A 271 -13.86 -6.53 10.64
C SER A 271 -14.40 -5.50 9.66
N ASP A 272 -14.41 -4.22 10.03
CA ASP A 272 -14.88 -3.14 9.17
C ASP A 272 -13.95 -2.90 7.98
N ARG A 273 -12.66 -3.25 8.14
CA ARG A 273 -11.62 -3.07 7.11
C ARG A 273 -11.18 -4.36 6.43
N SER A 274 -11.33 -5.51 7.09
CA SER A 274 -11.03 -6.84 6.52
C SER A 274 -12.21 -7.81 6.72
N PRO A 275 -13.42 -7.48 6.24
CA PRO A 275 -14.62 -8.29 6.50
C PRO A 275 -14.58 -9.67 5.81
N TYR A 276 -13.69 -9.86 4.83
CA TYR A 276 -13.52 -11.15 4.15
C TYR A 276 -12.84 -12.19 5.04
N TYR A 277 -11.89 -11.78 5.88
CA TYR A 277 -11.08 -12.69 6.70
C TYR A 277 -11.36 -12.58 8.21
N ILE A 278 -11.76 -11.39 8.68
CA ILE A 278 -11.93 -11.09 10.10
C ILE A 278 -13.40 -10.82 10.40
N SER A 279 -14.03 -11.75 11.12
CA SER A 279 -15.40 -11.56 11.65
C SER A 279 -15.43 -10.50 12.76
N GLU A 280 -16.60 -9.89 13.01
CA GLU A 280 -16.79 -8.96 14.13
C GLU A 280 -16.42 -9.58 15.49
N VAL A 281 -16.73 -10.86 15.69
CA VAL A 281 -16.39 -11.61 16.91
C VAL A 281 -14.87 -11.69 17.07
N LEU A 282 -14.15 -12.03 16.00
CA LEU A 282 -12.69 -12.06 16.02
C LEU A 282 -12.10 -10.66 16.23
N SER A 283 -12.63 -9.64 15.55
CA SER A 283 -12.23 -8.23 15.72
C SER A 283 -12.37 -7.78 17.18
N ALA A 284 -13.48 -8.10 17.84
CA ALA A 284 -13.69 -7.76 19.24
C ALA A 284 -12.66 -8.45 20.16
N LYS A 285 -12.31 -9.71 19.88
CA LYS A 285 -11.24 -10.42 20.60
C LYS A 285 -9.87 -9.77 20.36
N ILE A 286 -9.56 -9.37 19.12
CA ILE A 286 -8.31 -8.67 18.76
C ILE A 286 -8.22 -7.35 19.53
N TYR A 287 -9.29 -6.54 19.53
CA TYR A 287 -9.36 -5.29 20.27
C TYR A 287 -9.08 -5.50 21.78
N GLN A 288 -9.74 -6.47 22.41
CA GLN A 288 -9.50 -6.81 23.82
C GLN A 288 -8.08 -7.35 24.07
N GLY A 289 -7.54 -8.12 23.12
CA GLY A 289 -6.16 -8.59 23.14
C GLY A 289 -5.16 -7.44 23.14
N LEU A 290 -5.33 -6.47 22.24
CA LEU A 290 -4.48 -5.28 22.13
C LEU A 290 -4.52 -4.42 23.41
N LEU A 291 -5.69 -4.26 24.03
CA LEU A 291 -5.82 -3.62 25.34
C LEU A 291 -5.03 -4.38 26.41
N LYS A 292 -5.20 -5.71 26.46
CA LYS A 292 -4.57 -6.58 27.47
C LYS A 292 -3.04 -6.55 27.39
N ILE A 293 -2.47 -6.43 26.20
CA ILE A 293 -1.01 -6.35 26.00
C ILE A 293 -0.49 -4.91 25.99
N SER A 294 -1.36 -3.93 26.26
CA SER A 294 -1.04 -2.50 26.25
C SER A 294 -0.41 -2.02 24.94
N MET A 295 -0.91 -2.51 23.80
CA MET A 295 -0.55 -2.00 22.47
C MET A 295 -1.47 -0.81 22.09
N ILE A 296 -2.68 -0.80 22.64
CA ILE A 296 -3.60 0.32 22.60
C ILE A 296 -4.04 0.73 24.02
N ASP A 297 -4.42 1.99 24.20
CA ASP A 297 -5.09 2.45 25.42
C ASP A 297 -6.61 2.18 25.42
N GLN A 298 -7.27 2.54 26.53
CA GLN A 298 -8.72 2.38 26.70
C GLN A 298 -9.54 3.21 25.68
N GLN A 299 -8.93 4.23 25.07
CA GLN A 299 -9.55 5.06 24.04
C GLN A 299 -9.28 4.53 22.62
N GLY A 300 -8.53 3.42 22.50
CA GLY A 300 -8.18 2.79 21.24
C GLY A 300 -6.96 3.43 20.54
N ASN A 301 -6.23 4.33 21.18
CA ASN A 301 -5.05 4.93 20.57
C ASN A 301 -3.89 3.93 20.59
N VAL A 302 -3.20 3.77 19.47
CA VAL A 302 -1.97 2.97 19.38
C VAL A 302 -0.82 3.69 20.09
N LEU A 303 -0.20 3.00 21.05
CA LEU A 303 0.71 3.62 22.03
C LEU A 303 2.16 3.77 21.55
N GLU A 304 2.59 2.93 20.62
CA GLU A 304 3.94 2.92 20.06
C GLU A 304 3.91 2.46 18.60
N ASP A 305 4.96 2.73 17.81
CA ASP A 305 5.00 2.30 16.41
C ASP A 305 5.02 0.77 16.34
N PRO A 306 3.96 0.12 15.82
CA PRO A 306 3.88 -1.33 15.65
C PRO A 306 4.97 -1.95 14.79
N ARG A 307 5.64 -1.18 13.92
CA ARG A 307 6.70 -1.66 13.03
C ARG A 307 8.07 -1.67 13.67
N TYR A 308 8.34 -0.70 14.54
CA TYR A 308 9.69 -0.42 15.06
C TYR A 308 9.80 -0.59 16.58
N THR A 309 8.75 -1.06 17.25
CA THR A 309 8.85 -1.46 18.66
C THR A 309 9.69 -2.73 18.82
N ASP A 310 10.47 -2.78 19.90
CA ASP A 310 11.19 -3.99 20.32
C ASP A 310 10.26 -5.00 21.03
N ARG A 311 9.04 -4.57 21.38
CA ARG A 311 8.05 -5.45 22.01
C ARG A 311 7.65 -6.54 21.02
N PRO A 312 7.64 -7.83 21.41
CA PRO A 312 7.11 -8.90 20.58
C PRO A 312 5.58 -8.91 20.60
N TRP A 313 4.95 -7.78 20.28
CA TRP A 313 3.53 -7.52 20.53
C TRP A 313 2.61 -8.48 19.76
N LEU A 314 2.99 -8.90 18.54
CA LEU A 314 2.25 -9.92 17.79
C LEU A 314 2.22 -11.27 18.50
N LYS A 315 3.36 -11.73 19.05
CA LYS A 315 3.41 -12.98 19.84
C LYS A 315 2.57 -12.86 21.10
N GLN A 316 2.63 -11.70 21.76
CA GLN A 316 1.80 -11.43 22.94
C GLN A 316 0.31 -11.42 22.56
N LEU A 317 -0.04 -10.87 21.40
CA LEU A 317 -1.41 -10.83 20.89
C LEU A 317 -1.91 -12.23 20.54
N GLN A 318 -1.14 -13.07 19.83
CA GLN A 318 -1.49 -14.47 19.55
C GLN A 318 -1.73 -15.27 20.84
N LYS A 319 -0.94 -15.00 21.89
CA LYS A 319 -1.15 -15.61 23.21
C LYS A 319 -2.45 -15.12 23.87
N ALA A 320 -2.82 -13.85 23.66
CA ALA A 320 -4.05 -13.27 24.19
C ALA A 320 -5.31 -13.65 23.37
N VAL A 321 -5.14 -13.93 22.08
CA VAL A 321 -6.19 -14.23 21.11
C VAL A 321 -5.80 -15.48 20.32
N PRO A 322 -6.00 -16.69 20.88
CA PRO A 322 -5.60 -17.94 20.24
C PRO A 322 -6.28 -18.25 18.91
N ASP A 323 -7.37 -17.52 18.59
CA ASP A 323 -8.07 -17.56 17.31
C ASP A 323 -7.23 -16.93 16.17
N LEU A 324 -6.25 -16.09 16.49
CA LEU A 324 -5.21 -15.69 15.54
C LEU A 324 -4.23 -16.85 15.43
N ALA A 325 -4.00 -17.33 14.20
CA ALA A 325 -3.15 -18.49 13.90
C ALA A 325 -1.82 -18.47 14.68
N LYS A 326 -1.41 -19.64 15.19
CA LYS A 326 -0.24 -19.78 16.08
C LYS A 326 1.07 -19.80 15.30
N ASP A 327 2.13 -19.30 15.94
CA ASP A 327 3.53 -19.40 15.48
C ASP A 327 3.86 -18.76 14.12
N GLN A 328 3.01 -17.83 13.69
CA GLN A 328 3.15 -17.13 12.41
C GLN A 328 3.92 -15.82 12.52
N THR A 329 4.96 -15.79 13.34
CA THR A 329 5.81 -14.62 13.47
C THR A 329 7.26 -14.98 13.20
N GLU A 330 8.02 -14.02 12.68
CA GLU A 330 9.46 -14.13 12.49
C GLU A 330 10.18 -12.95 13.13
N ALA A 331 11.47 -13.15 13.39
CA ALA A 331 12.34 -12.07 13.85
C ALA A 331 12.98 -11.39 12.63
N PHE A 332 12.86 -10.08 12.55
CA PHE A 332 13.43 -9.30 11.46
C PHE A 332 14.06 -8.01 12.01
N ASN A 333 15.38 -7.86 11.86
CA ASN A 333 16.14 -6.73 12.39
C ASN A 333 15.89 -6.44 13.89
N GLY A 334 15.64 -7.47 14.70
CA GLY A 334 15.33 -7.32 16.12
C GLY A 334 13.83 -7.13 16.43
N HIS A 335 13.00 -6.93 15.42
CA HIS A 335 11.55 -6.77 15.57
C HIS A 335 10.80 -8.08 15.34
N THR A 336 9.61 -8.20 15.91
CA THR A 336 8.69 -9.32 15.65
C THR A 336 7.67 -8.90 14.61
N ILE A 337 7.66 -9.59 13.46
CA ILE A 337 6.75 -9.31 12.35
C ILE A 337 5.97 -10.58 11.98
N PRO A 338 4.85 -10.48 11.23
CA PRO A 338 4.16 -11.65 10.72
C PRO A 338 5.09 -12.42 9.77
N GLN A 339 4.96 -13.74 9.75
CA GLN A 339 5.42 -14.51 8.61
C GLN A 339 4.53 -14.18 7.42
N PHE A 340 5.14 -14.03 6.26
CA PHE A 340 4.45 -13.80 5.01
C PHE A 340 4.63 -15.03 4.12
N PRO A 341 4.00 -16.17 4.46
CA PRO A 341 4.13 -17.39 3.67
C PRO A 341 3.64 -17.14 2.24
N GLU A 342 4.21 -17.89 1.29
CA GLU A 342 3.78 -17.86 -0.11
C GLU A 342 2.36 -18.41 -0.31
N LYS A 343 1.78 -19.06 0.71
CA LYS A 343 0.42 -19.61 0.71
C LYS A 343 -0.48 -18.85 1.69
N GLY A 344 -1.71 -18.55 1.29
CA GLY A 344 -2.60 -17.55 1.89
C GLY A 344 -3.50 -17.99 3.06
N GLU A 345 -3.36 -19.20 3.60
CA GLU A 345 -4.36 -19.73 4.56
C GLU A 345 -4.40 -18.98 5.90
N ASP A 346 -3.42 -18.13 6.21
CA ASP A 346 -3.35 -17.43 7.49
C ASP A 346 -2.98 -15.95 7.39
N VAL A 347 -3.81 -15.19 6.70
CA VAL A 347 -3.57 -13.74 6.47
C VAL A 347 -4.09 -12.85 7.58
N ASN A 348 -4.82 -13.41 8.54
CA ASN A 348 -5.39 -12.67 9.67
C ASN A 348 -4.32 -11.91 10.46
N LEU A 349 -3.18 -12.54 10.77
CA LEU A 349 -2.14 -11.88 11.54
C LEU A 349 -1.45 -10.76 10.74
N ALA A 350 -1.20 -11.00 9.45
CA ALA A 350 -0.64 -9.99 8.55
C ALA A 350 -1.60 -8.79 8.39
N GLY A 351 -2.89 -9.05 8.18
CA GLY A 351 -3.91 -8.01 8.11
C GLY A 351 -4.06 -7.25 9.42
N VAL A 352 -3.99 -7.91 10.59
CA VAL A 352 -3.97 -7.21 11.89
C VAL A 352 -2.73 -6.33 12.03
N TRP A 353 -1.56 -6.83 11.66
CA TRP A 353 -0.31 -6.05 11.70
C TRP A 353 -0.42 -4.77 10.86
N GLU A 354 -0.86 -4.91 9.60
CA GLU A 354 -1.08 -3.78 8.69
C GLU A 354 -2.11 -2.79 9.23
N LEU A 355 -3.25 -3.28 9.72
CA LEU A 355 -4.32 -2.41 10.22
C LEU A 355 -3.96 -1.68 11.51
N VAL A 356 -3.08 -2.25 12.36
CA VAL A 356 -2.52 -1.53 13.52
C VAL A 356 -1.52 -0.47 13.07
N ASN A 357 -0.67 -0.77 12.07
CA ASN A 357 0.21 0.24 11.46
C ASN A 357 -0.59 1.40 10.86
N LEU A 358 -1.72 1.09 10.20
CA LEU A 358 -2.61 2.09 9.62
C LEU A 358 -3.23 2.97 10.70
N ALA A 359 -3.65 2.37 11.83
CA ALA A 359 -4.16 3.14 12.96
C ALA A 359 -3.08 4.07 13.54
N TYR A 360 -1.81 3.65 13.52
CA TYR A 360 -0.70 4.48 13.96
C TYR A 360 -0.40 5.63 12.99
N ALA A 361 -0.61 5.45 11.68
CA ALA A 361 -0.54 6.48 10.63
C ALA A 361 0.82 7.19 10.48
N GLU A 362 1.92 6.43 10.53
CA GLU A 362 3.26 6.96 10.20
C GLU A 362 3.56 6.79 8.71
N HIS A 363 3.67 5.58 8.17
CA HIS A 363 4.07 5.37 6.76
C HIS A 363 3.35 4.15 6.21
N GLU A 364 2.03 4.22 5.98
CA GLU A 364 1.21 3.04 5.72
C GLU A 364 0.32 3.16 4.48
N ILE A 365 -0.09 2.02 3.94
CA ILE A 365 -1.09 1.90 2.88
C ILE A 365 -2.45 2.35 3.42
N ILE A 366 -3.24 3.05 2.59
CA ILE A 366 -4.57 3.50 2.99
C ILE A 366 -5.52 3.63 1.81
N SER A 367 -6.54 2.78 1.78
CA SER A 367 -7.52 2.76 0.70
C SER A 367 -8.64 3.79 0.81
N ASP A 368 -8.78 4.46 1.95
CA ASP A 368 -9.95 5.29 2.28
C ASP A 368 -10.29 6.35 1.23
N TYR A 369 -9.29 6.88 0.53
CA TYR A 369 -9.46 8.06 -0.32
C TYR A 369 -9.38 7.77 -1.82
N THR A 370 -9.23 6.50 -2.20
CA THR A 370 -9.01 6.10 -3.59
C THR A 370 -10.20 6.46 -4.47
N THR A 371 -11.43 6.20 -4.00
CA THR A 371 -12.64 6.63 -4.71
C THR A 371 -12.72 8.15 -4.87
N ALA A 372 -12.45 8.90 -3.80
CA ALA A 372 -12.49 10.36 -3.85
C ALA A 372 -11.49 10.91 -4.88
N ALA A 373 -10.29 10.33 -4.96
CA ALA A 373 -9.31 10.66 -5.98
C ALA A 373 -9.82 10.37 -7.40
N PHE A 374 -10.38 9.18 -7.64
CA PHE A 374 -10.94 8.81 -8.93
C PHE A 374 -12.06 9.75 -9.38
N MET A 375 -12.98 10.10 -8.48
CA MET A 375 -14.05 11.04 -8.80
C MET A 375 -13.53 12.44 -9.12
N TRP A 376 -12.47 12.87 -8.45
CA TRP A 376 -11.82 14.13 -8.81
C TRP A 376 -11.17 14.07 -10.19
N PHE A 377 -10.59 12.94 -10.59
CA PHE A 377 -10.06 12.75 -11.94
C PHE A 377 -11.19 12.71 -12.99
N GLU A 378 -12.28 11.98 -12.74
CA GLU A 378 -13.47 11.92 -13.61
C GLU A 378 -14.09 13.30 -13.83
N GLY A 379 -14.13 14.12 -12.77
CA GLY A 379 -14.57 15.52 -12.81
C GLY A 379 -13.64 16.48 -13.56
N GLY A 380 -12.62 15.95 -14.23
CA GLY A 380 -11.59 16.74 -14.89
C GLY A 380 -10.90 17.69 -13.92
N PHE A 381 -10.65 17.24 -12.68
CA PHE A 381 -9.89 17.90 -11.61
C PHE A 381 -10.39 19.30 -11.21
N LYS A 382 -11.59 19.69 -11.63
CA LYS A 382 -12.20 21.01 -11.37
C LYS A 382 -13.14 21.03 -10.18
N ASP A 383 -13.68 19.87 -9.83
CA ASP A 383 -14.66 19.76 -8.77
C ASP A 383 -14.07 20.06 -7.38
N ASN A 384 -14.96 20.39 -6.45
CA ASN A 384 -14.59 20.59 -5.06
C ASN A 384 -14.15 19.27 -4.44
N PHE A 385 -12.83 19.08 -4.30
CA PHE A 385 -12.29 17.83 -3.76
C PHE A 385 -12.81 17.47 -2.37
N ASN A 386 -13.09 18.46 -1.50
CA ASN A 386 -13.62 18.20 -0.17
C ASN A 386 -15.01 17.56 -0.21
N TYR A 387 -15.81 17.88 -1.23
CA TYR A 387 -17.08 17.20 -1.44
C TYR A 387 -16.88 15.69 -1.63
N TYR A 388 -15.87 15.27 -2.41
CA TYR A 388 -15.59 13.84 -2.58
C TYR A 388 -15.06 13.19 -1.30
N LEU A 389 -14.24 13.90 -0.52
CA LEU A 389 -13.77 13.39 0.78
C LEU A 389 -14.93 13.18 1.76
N ASP A 390 -15.91 14.08 1.80
CA ASP A 390 -17.04 13.96 2.73
C ASP A 390 -17.96 12.76 2.41
N TRP A 391 -18.08 12.38 1.14
CA TRP A 391 -19.07 11.39 0.68
C TRP A 391 -18.51 10.04 0.26
N TYR A 392 -17.25 10.00 -0.18
CA TYR A 392 -16.65 8.80 -0.79
C TYR A 392 -15.40 8.31 -0.08
N THR A 393 -15.12 8.83 1.12
CA THR A 393 -14.11 8.24 1.98
C THR A 393 -14.66 6.96 2.59
N THR A 394 -14.03 5.82 2.31
CA THR A 394 -14.38 4.52 2.90
C THR A 394 -13.61 4.30 4.21
N GLY A 395 -14.05 3.40 5.08
CA GLY A 395 -13.24 2.93 6.21
C GLY A 395 -13.09 3.84 7.44
N LEU A 396 -13.77 5.00 7.47
CA LEU A 396 -14.08 5.68 8.72
C LEU A 396 -15.14 4.87 9.49
N PRO A 397 -15.13 4.84 10.84
CA PRO A 397 -16.24 4.25 11.56
C PRO A 397 -17.54 4.87 11.03
N PRO A 398 -18.64 4.10 10.89
CA PRO A 398 -19.91 4.69 10.53
C PRO A 398 -20.15 5.89 11.45
N PRO A 399 -20.61 7.04 10.92
CA PRO A 399 -20.94 8.17 11.77
C PRO A 399 -21.82 7.66 12.92
N PRO A 400 -21.63 8.12 14.17
CA PRO A 400 -22.39 7.62 15.30
C PRO A 400 -23.86 7.64 14.92
N SER A 401 -24.53 6.49 15.08
CA SER A 401 -25.95 6.34 14.74
C SER A 401 -26.70 7.56 15.28
N PRO A 402 -27.56 8.21 14.47
CA PRO A 402 -28.33 9.34 14.97
C PRO A 402 -29.02 8.92 16.27
N PRO A 403 -29.11 9.81 17.29
CA PRO A 403 -29.80 9.48 18.52
C PRO A 403 -31.17 8.88 18.16
N PRO A 404 -31.61 7.81 18.86
CA PRO A 404 -32.86 7.15 18.54
C PRO A 404 -33.95 8.21 18.42
N SER A 405 -34.73 8.13 17.32
CA SER A 405 -35.83 9.06 17.10
C SER A 405 -36.67 9.12 18.38
N PRO A 406 -37.02 10.33 18.88
CA PRO A 406 -37.89 10.42 20.03
C PRO A 406 -39.13 9.56 19.76
N PRO A 407 -39.63 8.82 20.77
CA PRO A 407 -40.79 7.96 20.57
C PRO A 407 -41.92 8.79 19.93
N PRO A 408 -42.66 8.22 18.97
CA PRO A 408 -43.74 8.93 18.33
C PRO A 408 -44.68 9.49 19.41
N PRO A 409 -45.18 10.73 19.26
CA PRO A 409 -46.13 11.28 20.21
C PRO A 409 -47.29 10.28 20.36
N PRO A 410 -47.81 10.08 21.59
CA PRO A 410 -48.90 9.15 21.82
C PRO A 410 -50.03 9.49 20.85
N SER A 411 -50.58 8.46 20.19
CA SER A 411 -51.67 8.62 19.24
C SER A 411 -52.78 9.47 19.87
N PRO A 412 -53.37 10.43 19.15
CA PRO A 412 -54.49 11.21 19.64
C PRO A 412 -55.55 10.28 20.19
N ARG A 413 -55.94 10.49 21.44
CA ARG A 413 -56.98 9.68 22.09
C ARG A 413 -58.24 9.75 21.21
N PRO A 414 -58.90 8.62 20.89
CA PRO A 414 -60.08 8.63 20.05
C PRO A 414 -61.13 9.61 20.63
N PRO A 415 -61.83 10.38 19.77
CA PRO A 415 -62.92 11.21 20.25
C PRO A 415 -63.96 10.33 20.94
N PRO A 416 -64.58 10.80 22.04
CA PRO A 416 -65.64 10.06 22.71
C PRO A 416 -66.79 9.77 21.74
N PRO A 417 -67.41 8.59 21.82
CA PRO A 417 -68.49 8.21 20.92
C PRO A 417 -69.67 9.20 21.07
N SER A 418 -70.16 9.68 19.93
CA SER A 418 -71.37 10.51 19.87
C SER A 418 -72.58 9.72 20.40
N PRO A 419 -73.51 10.36 21.14
CA PRO A 419 -74.69 9.68 21.68
C PRO A 419 -75.57 9.12 20.55
N ALA A 420 -75.85 7.82 20.62
CA ALA A 420 -76.73 7.14 19.70
C ALA A 420 -78.18 7.60 19.88
N LEU A 421 -78.79 8.11 18.81
CA LEU A 421 -80.24 8.32 18.74
C LEU A 421 -80.94 6.97 18.57
N GLN A 422 -81.85 6.69 19.49
CA GLN A 422 -82.72 5.52 19.52
C GLN A 422 -83.68 5.52 18.32
N GLN A 423 -83.84 4.37 17.66
CA GLN A 423 -85.02 4.05 16.87
C GLN A 423 -85.71 2.80 17.45
N PRO A 424 -87.05 2.79 17.53
CA PRO A 424 -87.81 1.67 18.08
C PRO A 424 -88.24 0.62 17.03
N ASP A 425 -88.14 -0.64 17.46
CA ASP A 425 -88.89 -1.87 17.19
C ASP A 425 -89.76 -2.04 15.93
N ALA A 426 -89.52 -3.15 15.18
CA ALA A 426 -90.56 -4.06 14.67
C ALA A 426 -90.01 -5.39 14.07
N VAL A 427 -90.16 -6.44 14.89
CA VAL A 427 -90.53 -7.87 14.73
C VAL A 427 -90.78 -8.53 13.33
N ALA A 428 -90.37 -9.82 13.27
CA ALA A 428 -90.74 -10.97 12.38
C ALA A 428 -89.97 -11.12 11.05
N GLY A 429 -89.50 -12.28 10.59
CA GLY A 429 -89.58 -13.70 11.00
C GLY A 429 -89.32 -14.61 9.76
N ALA A 430 -88.97 -15.90 10.00
CA ALA A 430 -88.82 -17.04 9.04
C ALA A 430 -87.49 -17.11 8.25
N ALA A 431 -86.63 -18.16 8.32
CA ALA A 431 -86.73 -19.60 7.98
C ALA A 431 -85.66 -19.87 6.89
N ALA A 432 -85.01 -21.02 6.63
CA ALA A 432 -84.77 -22.33 7.23
C ALA A 432 -83.73 -23.05 6.30
N ALA A 433 -82.96 -24.02 6.83
CA ALA A 433 -82.38 -25.22 6.16
C ALA A 433 -81.48 -25.06 4.88
N ALA A 434 -80.55 -25.93 4.48
CA ALA A 434 -79.96 -27.20 4.94
C ALA A 434 -78.69 -27.50 4.07
N ASN A 435 -77.88 -28.46 4.55
CA ASN A 435 -76.74 -29.14 3.92
C ASN A 435 -77.02 -29.78 2.53
N ALA A 436 -75.96 -29.89 1.69
CA ALA A 436 -75.49 -31.12 1.00
C ALA A 436 -74.44 -30.78 -0.10
N THR A 437 -73.18 -31.25 -0.04
CA THR A 437 -72.58 -32.50 -0.62
C THR A 437 -72.33 -32.51 -2.16
N GLN A 438 -71.02 -32.52 -2.52
CA GLN A 438 -70.34 -33.35 -3.56
C GLN A 438 -70.25 -32.94 -5.06
N PRO A 439 -69.36 -33.56 -5.90
CA PRO A 439 -68.27 -32.87 -6.64
C PRO A 439 -68.19 -33.19 -8.16
N ALA A 440 -67.05 -32.85 -8.82
CA ALA A 440 -66.34 -33.57 -9.91
C ALA A 440 -66.05 -32.83 -11.25
N ALA A 441 -65.04 -33.39 -11.95
CA ALA A 441 -64.58 -33.22 -13.35
C ALA A 441 -63.69 -32.01 -13.66
N GLY A 442 -62.61 -32.08 -14.44
CA GLY A 442 -61.97 -33.04 -15.37
C GLY A 442 -60.82 -32.25 -16.04
N ALA A 443 -59.99 -32.67 -16.99
CA ALA A 443 -59.58 -33.92 -17.63
C ALA A 443 -58.27 -33.58 -18.38
N ALA A 444 -57.51 -34.60 -18.78
CA ALA A 444 -56.18 -34.51 -19.36
C ALA A 444 -56.13 -34.66 -20.90
N VAL A 445 -54.92 -34.46 -21.44
CA VAL A 445 -54.33 -35.05 -22.67
C VAL A 445 -54.54 -34.35 -24.02
N ALA A 446 -53.42 -33.95 -24.67
CA ALA A 446 -53.07 -34.36 -26.04
C ALA A 446 -51.64 -33.87 -26.43
N ALA A 447 -50.93 -34.72 -27.17
CA ALA A 447 -49.53 -34.57 -27.59
C ALA A 447 -49.39 -34.57 -29.13
N GLN A 448 -48.21 -34.13 -29.59
CA GLN A 448 -47.53 -34.34 -30.90
C GLN A 448 -47.92 -33.49 -32.13
N PRO A 449 -47.06 -33.37 -33.20
CA PRO A 449 -45.63 -33.68 -33.37
C PRO A 449 -44.79 -32.58 -34.10
N ALA A 450 -43.51 -32.90 -34.36
CA ALA A 450 -42.40 -32.12 -34.94
C ALA A 450 -42.48 -31.76 -36.44
N ALA A 451 -41.76 -30.70 -36.86
CA ALA A 451 -40.98 -30.65 -38.12
C ALA A 451 -40.01 -29.44 -38.21
N ASN A 452 -38.79 -29.76 -38.66
CA ASN A 452 -37.65 -29.01 -39.21
C ASN A 452 -37.73 -27.50 -39.56
N GLY A 453 -36.59 -26.82 -39.35
CA GLY A 453 -36.23 -25.57 -40.03
C GLY A 453 -34.87 -25.01 -39.61
N THR A 454 -33.83 -25.31 -40.40
CA THR A 454 -32.46 -24.78 -40.38
C THR A 454 -32.40 -23.25 -40.61
N VAL A 455 -31.49 -22.50 -39.96
CA VAL A 455 -30.57 -21.49 -40.56
C VAL A 455 -29.53 -21.04 -39.51
N ALA A 456 -28.29 -20.92 -39.96
CA ALA A 456 -27.07 -20.63 -39.23
C ALA A 456 -26.89 -19.16 -38.80
N GLY A 457 -26.10 -18.94 -37.73
CA GLY A 457 -25.54 -17.65 -37.35
C GLY A 457 -24.36 -17.82 -36.38
N ARG A 458 -23.15 -17.53 -36.86
CA ARG A 458 -21.84 -17.77 -36.24
C ARG A 458 -21.62 -17.00 -34.93
N ALA A 459 -21.12 -17.68 -33.90
CA ALA A 459 -20.30 -17.08 -32.84
C ALA A 459 -18.97 -17.87 -32.77
N ALA A 460 -17.86 -17.18 -33.02
CA ALA A 460 -16.51 -17.75 -32.97
C ALA A 460 -15.99 -17.67 -31.53
N ALA A 461 -15.99 -18.80 -30.82
CA ALA A 461 -15.18 -19.01 -29.62
C ALA A 461 -13.89 -19.74 -30.03
N LYS A 462 -12.74 -19.15 -29.73
CA LYS A 462 -11.43 -19.75 -29.98
C LYS A 462 -10.96 -20.44 -28.68
N GLN A 463 -11.25 -21.73 -28.57
CA GLN A 463 -10.62 -22.62 -27.58
C GLN A 463 -9.25 -23.05 -28.12
N ALA A 464 -8.20 -22.89 -27.32
CA ALA A 464 -6.93 -23.58 -27.51
C ALA A 464 -6.89 -24.78 -26.56
N ALA A 465 -6.91 -25.97 -27.14
CA ALA A 465 -6.76 -27.24 -26.44
C ALA A 465 -5.28 -27.54 -26.16
N SER A 466 -4.98 -27.97 -24.94
CA SER A 466 -3.71 -28.62 -24.60
C SER A 466 -3.78 -30.10 -25.01
N ALA A 467 -2.70 -30.60 -25.61
CA ALA A 467 -2.51 -31.99 -25.94
C ALA A 467 -1.36 -32.54 -25.08
N ALA A 468 -1.56 -33.73 -24.54
CA ALA A 468 -0.55 -34.62 -23.97
C ALA A 468 -0.70 -36.01 -24.64
N PRO A 469 0.15 -37.00 -24.35
CA PRO A 469 1.61 -37.03 -24.49
C PRO A 469 2.04 -38.17 -25.44
N LYS A 470 3.32 -38.26 -25.78
CA LYS A 470 3.91 -39.51 -26.30
C LYS A 470 5.23 -39.84 -25.62
N ASP A 471 5.29 -41.08 -25.16
CA ASP A 471 6.45 -41.86 -24.78
C ASP A 471 7.57 -41.82 -25.84
N SER A 472 8.81 -41.79 -25.35
CA SER A 472 9.83 -42.77 -25.78
C SER A 472 11.01 -42.77 -24.81
N THR A 473 11.29 -43.97 -24.31
CA THR A 473 12.51 -44.47 -23.68
C THR A 473 13.81 -44.02 -24.35
N ASP A 474 14.84 -43.67 -23.58
CA ASP A 474 16.11 -44.40 -23.64
C ASP A 474 17.07 -44.11 -22.49
N THR A 475 17.91 -45.12 -22.25
CA THR A 475 18.68 -45.40 -21.04
C THR A 475 20.15 -44.98 -21.23
N ALA A 476 20.75 -44.30 -20.26
CA ALA A 476 22.21 -44.35 -20.02
C ALA A 476 22.52 -43.85 -18.61
N GLY A 477 23.07 -44.74 -17.78
CA GLY A 477 23.31 -44.48 -16.37
C GLY A 477 24.58 -43.71 -16.05
N SER A 478 24.69 -43.26 -14.81
CA SER A 478 25.95 -43.29 -14.09
C SER A 478 25.70 -43.31 -12.58
N LYS A 479 26.34 -44.29 -11.93
CA LYS A 479 26.44 -44.49 -10.48
C LYS A 479 27.29 -43.39 -9.86
N VAL A 480 26.89 -42.87 -8.69
CA VAL A 480 27.86 -42.47 -7.65
C VAL A 480 27.30 -42.84 -6.27
N GLU A 481 28.17 -43.51 -5.52
CA GLU A 481 27.99 -44.12 -4.20
C GLU A 481 27.68 -43.14 -3.07
N ALA A 482 26.90 -43.65 -2.11
CA ALA A 482 26.86 -43.16 -0.73
C ALA A 482 28.09 -43.66 0.04
N LYS A 483 28.71 -42.78 0.83
CA LYS A 483 29.62 -43.18 1.93
C LYS A 483 29.16 -42.58 3.25
N HIS A 484 28.77 -43.49 4.14
CA HIS A 484 28.85 -43.36 5.59
C HIS A 484 30.26 -43.00 6.04
N LEU A 485 30.38 -42.20 7.09
CA LEU A 485 31.36 -42.41 8.17
C LEU A 485 30.81 -41.78 9.46
N ALA A 486 30.70 -42.62 10.48
CA ALA A 486 30.46 -42.29 11.88
C ALA A 486 31.80 -41.98 12.56
N VAL A 487 31.81 -41.07 13.53
CA VAL A 487 32.73 -41.08 14.69
C VAL A 487 31.98 -40.49 15.89
N GLU A 488 31.99 -41.27 16.97
CA GLU A 488 31.42 -41.00 18.31
C GLU A 488 32.44 -40.30 19.25
N PRO A 489 32.04 -39.91 20.48
CA PRO A 489 32.63 -38.80 21.24
C PRO A 489 33.66 -39.23 22.29
N ALA A 490 34.32 -38.25 22.92
CA ALA A 490 35.09 -38.44 24.14
C ALA A 490 34.76 -37.34 25.17
N ASP A 491 34.34 -37.80 26.34
CA ASP A 491 34.12 -37.05 27.58
C ASP A 491 35.44 -36.62 28.25
N ALA A 492 35.33 -35.58 29.09
CA ALA A 492 35.55 -35.65 30.55
C ALA A 492 36.34 -34.47 31.16
N ALA A 493 35.65 -33.83 32.12
CA ALA A 493 36.12 -33.35 33.44
C ALA A 493 37.22 -32.26 33.51
N THR A 494 37.32 -31.33 34.47
CA THR A 494 36.62 -30.85 35.69
C THR A 494 37.68 -29.97 36.40
N THR A 495 37.29 -29.09 37.33
CA THR A 495 38.08 -28.33 38.33
C THR A 495 38.66 -26.96 37.92
N SER A 496 38.81 -25.97 38.80
CA SER A 496 38.14 -25.48 40.03
C SER A 496 38.87 -24.19 40.45
N ALA A 497 38.22 -23.35 41.25
CA ALA A 497 38.74 -22.28 42.13
C ALA A 497 39.27 -20.98 41.46
N SER A 498 38.71 -19.79 41.72
CA SER A 498 38.60 -18.97 42.95
C SER A 498 39.89 -18.26 43.35
N SER A 499 39.88 -16.92 43.21
CA SER A 499 40.36 -15.88 44.15
C SER A 499 40.57 -14.57 43.36
N SER A 500 39.72 -13.54 43.44
CA SER A 500 39.75 -12.46 44.44
C SER A 500 41.14 -11.90 44.73
N GLU A 501 41.42 -10.67 44.30
CA GLU A 501 42.01 -9.62 45.15
C GLU A 501 41.98 -8.25 44.47
N THR A 502 41.30 -7.33 45.15
CA THR A 502 41.35 -5.87 45.02
C THR A 502 42.64 -5.31 45.61
N SER A 503 43.26 -4.31 44.97
CA SER A 503 43.78 -3.14 45.71
C SER A 503 44.16 -1.98 44.79
N SER A 504 43.59 -0.84 45.15
CA SER A 504 43.87 0.55 44.81
C SER A 504 45.31 1.01 45.04
N GLY A 505 45.72 2.08 44.35
CA GLY A 505 46.83 2.93 44.81
C GLY A 505 47.26 4.00 43.81
N SER A 506 46.68 5.20 43.93
CA SER A 506 47.18 6.45 43.34
C SER A 506 48.57 6.82 43.87
N SER A 507 49.38 7.56 43.09
CA SER A 507 49.78 8.95 43.43
C SER A 507 50.89 9.48 42.51
N ASP A 508 50.85 10.81 42.41
CA ASP A 508 51.49 11.73 41.48
C ASP A 508 53.03 11.90 41.59
N THR A 509 53.57 12.53 40.54
CA THR A 509 54.30 13.82 40.56
C THR A 509 55.76 13.85 40.02
N THR A 510 55.95 14.77 39.06
CA THR A 510 57.05 15.75 38.89
C THR A 510 58.41 15.41 38.23
N THR A 511 58.56 16.04 37.04
CA THR A 511 59.61 16.99 36.60
C THR A 511 60.94 16.57 35.94
N THR A 512 61.16 17.28 34.82
CA THR A 512 62.38 17.94 34.29
C THR A 512 63.40 17.17 33.45
N SER A 513 63.29 17.41 32.13
CA SER A 513 64.28 17.97 31.18
C SER A 513 65.74 17.49 31.21
N SER A 514 66.24 17.03 30.05
CA SER A 514 67.28 17.74 29.27
C SER A 514 67.63 17.01 27.97
N SER A 515 68.31 17.75 27.11
CA SER A 515 68.50 17.69 25.66
C SER A 515 69.61 16.75 25.13
N GLY A 516 69.46 16.35 23.86
CA GLY A 516 70.54 15.94 22.93
C GLY A 516 69.97 15.00 21.84
N GLY A 517 69.99 15.23 20.53
CA GLY A 517 70.93 15.97 19.69
C GLY A 517 71.71 14.97 18.82
N GLY A 518 71.17 14.54 17.66
CA GLY A 518 71.91 13.67 16.74
C GLY A 518 71.21 13.22 15.44
N SER A 519 71.54 13.91 14.35
CA SER A 519 71.75 13.44 12.96
C SER A 519 70.65 12.67 12.18
N ASN A 520 69.93 13.38 11.29
CA ASN A 520 69.00 12.84 10.30
C ASN A 520 69.60 12.84 8.89
N THR A 521 70.31 11.78 8.50
CA THR A 521 70.76 11.59 7.10
C THR A 521 70.38 10.22 6.52
N VAL A 522 70.05 9.24 7.35
CA VAL A 522 69.66 7.89 6.91
C VAL A 522 68.16 7.77 6.59
N ALA A 523 67.31 8.66 7.13
CA ALA A 523 65.85 8.61 6.93
C ALA A 523 65.37 9.09 5.54
N ILE A 524 66.15 9.92 4.84
CA ILE A 524 65.71 10.53 3.57
C ILE A 524 65.92 9.58 2.38
N ILE A 525 66.97 8.74 2.42
CA ILE A 525 67.27 7.80 1.32
C ILE A 525 66.32 6.59 1.35
N ALA A 526 65.88 6.14 2.53
CA ALA A 526 64.90 5.06 2.66
C ALA A 526 63.48 5.47 2.19
N GLY A 527 63.10 6.75 2.37
CA GLY A 527 61.78 7.25 1.96
C GLY A 527 61.57 7.30 0.45
N VAL A 528 62.62 7.60 -0.33
CA VAL A 528 62.54 7.75 -1.80
C VAL A 528 62.38 6.40 -2.50
N ALA A 529 63.04 5.34 -2.00
CA ALA A 529 62.92 4.00 -2.58
C ALA A 529 61.53 3.39 -2.38
N VAL A 530 60.92 3.60 -1.20
CA VAL A 530 59.56 3.13 -0.91
C VAL A 530 58.52 3.92 -1.72
N GLY A 531 58.71 5.23 -1.87
CA GLY A 531 57.83 6.07 -2.68
C GLY A 531 57.80 5.68 -4.16
N ALA A 532 58.97 5.38 -4.76
CA ALA A 532 59.05 4.94 -6.15
C ALA A 532 58.37 3.57 -6.38
N GLY A 533 58.50 2.65 -5.43
CA GLY A 533 57.84 1.34 -5.50
C GLY A 533 56.31 1.42 -5.52
N VAL A 534 55.74 2.31 -4.69
CA VAL A 534 54.28 2.51 -4.63
C VAL A 534 53.74 3.13 -5.93
N VAL A 535 54.46 4.09 -6.51
CA VAL A 535 54.06 4.72 -7.78
C VAL A 535 54.10 3.71 -8.94
N LEU A 536 55.13 2.87 -9.00
CA LEU A 536 55.24 1.83 -10.03
C LEU A 536 54.17 0.74 -9.89
N ALA A 537 53.83 0.36 -8.66
CA ALA A 537 52.73 -0.58 -8.40
C ALA A 537 51.37 0.00 -8.84
N ALA A 538 51.10 1.27 -8.52
CA ALA A 538 49.87 1.96 -8.94
C ALA A 538 49.79 2.09 -10.47
N ALA A 539 50.90 2.39 -11.14
CA ALA A 539 50.97 2.44 -12.60
C ALA A 539 50.73 1.05 -13.23
N GLY A 540 51.29 -0.01 -12.63
CA GLY A 540 51.08 -1.40 -13.07
C GLY A 540 49.61 -1.84 -12.97
N VAL A 541 48.95 -1.53 -11.85
CA VAL A 541 47.51 -1.82 -11.66
C VAL A 541 46.67 -1.03 -12.67
N THR A 542 46.96 0.25 -12.86
CA THR A 542 46.26 1.10 -13.84
C THR A 542 46.42 0.56 -15.27
N TRP A 543 47.63 0.15 -15.65
CA TRP A 543 47.90 -0.46 -16.94
C TRP A 543 47.16 -1.80 -17.13
N ALA A 544 47.12 -2.65 -16.11
CA ALA A 544 46.40 -3.92 -16.15
C ALA A 544 44.87 -3.72 -16.33
N VAL A 545 44.29 -2.71 -15.66
CA VAL A 545 42.87 -2.33 -15.82
C VAL A 545 42.59 -1.81 -17.23
N LEU A 546 43.45 -0.94 -17.77
CA LEU A 546 43.31 -0.41 -19.13
C LEU A 546 43.46 -1.52 -20.19
N ARG A 547 44.37 -2.47 -19.97
CA ARG A 547 44.57 -3.62 -20.87
C ARG A 547 43.36 -4.55 -20.88
N ARG A 548 42.77 -4.84 -19.71
CA ARG A 548 41.50 -5.60 -19.63
C ARG A 548 40.35 -4.89 -20.35
N ARG A 549 40.25 -3.56 -20.22
CA ARG A 549 39.22 -2.77 -20.94
C ARG A 549 39.39 -2.80 -22.46
N ARG A 550 40.63 -2.83 -22.98
CA ARG A 550 40.87 -3.01 -24.42
C ARG A 550 40.48 -4.40 -24.90
N ALA A 551 40.83 -5.46 -24.16
CA ALA A 551 40.46 -6.83 -24.53
C ALA A 551 38.94 -7.04 -24.60
N VAL A 552 38.17 -6.40 -23.71
CA VAL A 552 36.69 -6.45 -23.74
C VAL A 552 36.11 -5.69 -24.94
N ARG A 553 36.75 -4.59 -25.38
CA ARG A 553 36.32 -3.86 -26.59
C ARG A 553 36.61 -4.64 -27.87
N GLU A 554 37.72 -5.38 -27.91
CA GLU A 554 38.07 -6.22 -29.07
C GLU A 554 37.20 -7.48 -29.14
N ALA A 555 36.73 -8.02 -28.01
CA ALA A 555 35.81 -9.16 -27.96
C ALA A 555 34.35 -8.82 -28.34
N GLY A 556 33.98 -7.54 -28.45
CA GLY A 556 32.62 -7.08 -28.75
C GLY A 556 32.28 -6.89 -30.23
N THR A 557 33.20 -7.21 -31.15
CA THR A 557 32.99 -6.98 -32.60
C THR A 557 32.92 -8.30 -33.36
N THR A 558 31.79 -9.00 -33.25
CA THR A 558 31.40 -10.04 -34.21
C THR A 558 30.03 -9.67 -34.76
N MET A 559 30.02 -8.93 -35.88
CA MET A 559 28.79 -8.61 -36.60
C MET A 559 28.25 -9.86 -37.27
N HIS A 560 27.09 -10.35 -36.82
CA HIS A 560 26.24 -11.20 -37.65
C HIS A 560 25.58 -10.33 -38.72
N THR A 561 25.92 -10.59 -39.98
CA THR A 561 25.27 -10.04 -41.17
C THR A 561 23.82 -10.52 -41.22
N PHE A 562 22.87 -9.62 -40.95
CA PHE A 562 21.44 -9.87 -41.10
C PHE A 562 21.04 -9.62 -42.56
N VAL A 563 20.54 -10.64 -43.23
CA VAL A 563 19.95 -10.55 -44.58
C VAL A 563 18.48 -10.12 -44.42
N PRO A 564 18.04 -8.98 -45.00
CA PRO A 564 16.64 -8.57 -44.92
C PRO A 564 15.76 -9.40 -45.89
N PRO A 565 14.51 -9.76 -45.51
CA PRO A 565 13.57 -10.40 -46.41
C PRO A 565 12.99 -9.41 -47.44
N PRO A 566 12.50 -9.91 -48.60
CA PRO A 566 12.02 -9.07 -49.69
C PRO A 566 10.69 -8.37 -49.35
N PRO A 567 10.42 -7.19 -49.93
CA PRO A 567 9.25 -6.38 -49.58
C PRO A 567 7.95 -6.96 -50.16
N ILE A 568 6.96 -7.13 -49.28
CA ILE A 568 5.57 -7.38 -49.65
C ILE A 568 4.95 -6.05 -50.12
N ARG A 569 4.53 -6.00 -51.38
CA ARG A 569 3.78 -4.88 -51.97
C ARG A 569 2.31 -4.95 -51.57
N THR A 570 1.84 -4.03 -50.75
CA THR A 570 0.42 -3.65 -50.68
C THR A 570 0.26 -2.19 -51.05
N ARG A 571 -0.44 -1.94 -52.16
CA ARG A 571 -0.88 -0.61 -52.61
C ARG A 571 -2.06 -0.16 -51.75
N LEU A 572 -1.97 1.03 -51.15
CA LEU A 572 -3.11 1.87 -50.76
C LEU A 572 -2.72 3.36 -50.95
N PRO A 573 -3.70 4.24 -51.21
CA PRO A 573 -3.50 5.49 -51.93
C PRO A 573 -3.09 6.67 -51.04
N ALA A 574 -2.45 7.63 -51.71
CA ALA A 574 -1.80 8.82 -51.18
C ALA A 574 -2.77 9.85 -50.59
N HIS A 575 -2.43 10.39 -49.41
CA HIS A 575 -2.84 11.72 -48.97
C HIS A 575 -1.73 12.43 -48.20
N HIS A 576 -1.42 13.64 -48.69
CA HIS A 576 -0.80 14.83 -48.09
C HIS A 576 0.46 14.70 -47.21
N ALA A 577 1.57 15.17 -47.80
CA ALA A 577 2.85 15.43 -47.14
C ALA A 577 2.79 16.67 -46.23
N VAL A 578 3.34 16.54 -45.03
CA VAL A 578 3.68 17.65 -44.10
C VAL A 578 5.21 17.65 -43.94
N PRO A 579 5.89 18.81 -43.92
CA PRO A 579 7.36 18.85 -43.86
C PRO A 579 7.90 18.49 -42.47
N ALA A 580 8.95 17.67 -42.47
CA ALA A 580 9.68 17.23 -41.28
C ALA A 580 10.51 18.38 -40.67
N LEU A 581 10.39 18.55 -39.35
CA LEU A 581 11.30 19.35 -38.53
C LEU A 581 12.50 18.48 -38.07
N PRO A 582 13.70 19.06 -37.89
CA PRO A 582 14.88 18.29 -37.54
C PRO A 582 14.83 17.87 -36.05
N LEU A 583 14.99 16.57 -35.82
CA LEU A 583 15.18 15.98 -34.50
C LEU A 583 16.49 16.51 -33.90
N ARG A 584 16.39 17.19 -32.76
CA ARG A 584 17.53 17.56 -31.93
C ARG A 584 18.07 16.32 -31.22
N ASP A 585 19.37 16.16 -31.34
CA ASP A 585 20.21 15.18 -30.66
C ASP A 585 20.10 15.34 -29.13
N HIS A 586 19.36 14.44 -28.48
CA HIS A 586 19.25 14.39 -27.03
C HIS A 586 20.43 13.59 -26.48
N ARG A 587 21.46 14.29 -26.00
CA ARG A 587 22.50 13.71 -25.15
C ARG A 587 21.84 13.14 -23.90
N ILE A 588 21.92 11.82 -23.74
CA ILE A 588 21.64 11.13 -22.48
C ILE A 588 22.72 11.59 -21.49
N VAL A 589 22.32 12.42 -20.52
CA VAL A 589 23.15 12.74 -19.38
C VAL A 589 23.01 11.58 -18.41
N GLU A 590 24.08 10.81 -18.21
CA GLU A 590 24.19 9.86 -17.08
C GLU A 590 24.15 10.68 -15.78
N LEU A 591 22.98 10.71 -15.14
CA LEU A 591 22.83 11.17 -13.77
C LEU A 591 23.03 9.95 -12.86
N THR A 592 24.11 9.97 -12.06
CA THR A 592 24.28 9.09 -10.91
C THR A 592 23.25 9.49 -9.86
N GLU A 593 22.05 8.92 -9.95
CA GLU A 593 20.97 9.13 -9.00
C GLU A 593 21.23 8.32 -7.73
N VAL A 594 21.04 8.96 -6.58
CA VAL A 594 21.17 8.33 -5.26
C VAL A 594 20.03 7.32 -5.12
N ILE A 595 20.37 6.06 -4.83
CA ILE A 595 19.39 5.02 -4.47
C ILE A 595 18.74 5.48 -3.16
N GLU A 596 17.50 5.98 -3.25
CA GLU A 596 16.71 6.37 -2.10
C GLU A 596 16.35 5.12 -1.28
N GLN A 597 17.10 4.87 -0.21
CA GLN A 597 16.68 3.93 0.83
C GLN A 597 15.65 4.62 1.72
N THR A 598 14.39 4.60 1.28
CA THR A 598 13.23 4.85 2.14
C THR A 598 12.29 3.67 1.98
N GLY A 599 12.51 2.66 2.80
CA GLY A 599 11.68 1.46 2.81
C GLY A 599 11.56 0.88 4.20
N THR A 600 10.47 0.12 4.36
CA THR A 600 10.11 -0.75 5.48
C THR A 600 11.28 -1.66 5.93
N PRO A 601 11.20 -2.34 7.09
CA PRO A 601 12.28 -3.18 7.60
C PRO A 601 12.87 -4.10 6.51
N TYR A 602 12.03 -4.70 5.67
CA TYR A 602 12.44 -5.59 4.56
C TYR A 602 13.44 -4.97 3.57
N SER A 603 13.51 -3.65 3.45
CA SER A 603 14.44 -2.95 2.54
C SER A 603 15.91 -2.98 3.02
N ALA A 604 16.19 -3.34 4.28
CA ALA A 604 17.55 -3.43 4.83
C ALA A 604 18.25 -4.78 4.53
N ARG A 605 17.72 -5.61 3.63
CA ARG A 605 18.30 -6.91 3.25
C ARG A 605 19.52 -6.74 2.33
N ARG A 606 20.74 -6.81 2.89
CA ARG A 606 22.05 -7.00 2.24
C ARG A 606 22.30 -6.20 0.94
N ARG A 607 23.01 -5.09 1.06
CA ARG A 607 24.27 -4.90 0.33
C ARG A 607 25.37 -4.61 1.34
N LYS A 608 26.31 -5.57 1.50
CA LYS A 608 27.72 -5.16 1.55
C LYS A 608 27.93 -4.41 0.24
N THR A 609 28.26 -3.12 0.32
CA THR A 609 28.69 -2.38 -0.86
C THR A 609 29.83 -3.16 -1.51
N ALA A 610 29.85 -3.26 -2.83
CA ALA A 610 31.01 -3.75 -3.57
C ALA A 610 32.19 -2.75 -3.53
N PHE A 611 32.24 -1.88 -2.52
CA PHE A 611 33.29 -0.93 -2.20
C PHE A 611 33.24 -0.65 -0.69
N GLN A 612 33.94 -1.48 0.08
CA GLN A 612 34.64 -1.07 1.31
C GLN A 612 35.74 -2.10 1.53
N SER A 613 36.98 -1.68 1.30
CA SER A 613 38.19 -2.41 1.67
C SER A 613 38.33 -2.38 3.18
N ASP A 614 38.35 -3.56 3.80
CA ASP A 614 38.78 -3.72 5.19
C ASP A 614 40.20 -3.17 5.36
N THR A 615 40.35 -2.17 6.22
CA THR A 615 41.59 -1.98 7.00
C THR A 615 41.22 -1.45 8.39
N PRO A 616 41.73 -2.04 9.48
CA PRO A 616 41.39 -1.62 10.84
C PRO A 616 42.16 -0.36 11.26
N ARG A 617 41.48 0.49 12.05
CA ARG A 617 42.02 1.52 12.95
C ARG A 617 41.40 1.23 14.33
N ASP A 618 42.07 1.22 15.47
CA ASP A 618 43.39 1.70 15.89
C ASP A 618 43.90 0.84 17.08
N LEU A 619 45.20 0.89 17.35
CA LEU A 619 45.71 0.80 18.72
C LEU A 619 46.48 2.09 19.03
N ALA A 620 45.85 2.94 19.83
CA ALA A 620 46.43 3.57 21.00
C ALA A 620 45.48 3.34 22.16
#